data_AF-A0A7C0ZFB7-F1
#
_entry.id   AF-A0A7C0ZFB7-F1
#
_cell.length_a   1.000
_cell.length_b   1.000
_cell.length_c   1.000
_cell.angle_alpha   90.00
_cell.angle_beta   90.00
_cell.angle_gamma   90.00
#
_symmetry.space_group_name_H-M   'P 1'
#
loop_
_entity.id
_entity.type
_entity.pdbx_description
1 polymer ?
#
loop_
_entity_poly.entity_id
_entity_poly.type
_entity_poly.pdbx_seq_one_letter_code
_entity_poly.pdbx_strand_id
1 'polypeptide(L)'
;MSSQEVLYLSRSDVEKVDLKMEEIIRVVEEAFREKGLGRVEMPPKPGIHPKKDSFIHAMPAYIPKMDAAGIKWVGGFPENYKHGLPYITGLLILNDPETGVPLSVMDCTWITAKRTGAATAVAAKYLARKDSRVFGIIGCGVQGRSNLEALMAVFNLEEVRAYDINRENLKRYVEEMTLKYGVRVVPAR
;
A
#
# COMPACT_ATOMS: atom_id res chain seq x y z
N MET A 1 36.81 -12.69 -2.06
CA MET A 1 35.52 -12.07 -1.65
C MET A 1 34.51 -12.45 -2.72
N SER A 2 33.44 -13.16 -2.37
CA SER A 2 32.31 -13.36 -3.29
C SER A 2 31.72 -11.98 -3.58
N SER A 3 31.52 -11.63 -4.86
CA SER A 3 30.79 -10.42 -5.22
C SER A 3 29.36 -10.57 -4.72
N GLN A 4 28.98 -9.83 -3.68
CA GLN A 4 27.57 -9.74 -3.31
C GLN A 4 26.86 -8.90 -4.37
N GLU A 5 26.10 -9.56 -5.23
CA GLU A 5 25.24 -8.91 -6.22
C GLU A 5 23.97 -8.42 -5.54
N VAL A 6 23.60 -7.16 -5.78
CA VAL A 6 22.33 -6.59 -5.30
C VAL A 6 21.22 -7.02 -6.24
N LEU A 7 20.19 -7.68 -5.71
CA LEU A 7 19.05 -8.13 -6.51
C LEU A 7 18.16 -6.94 -6.91
N TYR A 8 17.99 -6.72 -8.22
CA TYR A 8 16.99 -5.79 -8.72
C TYR A 8 15.66 -6.51 -9.01
N LEU A 9 14.57 -6.01 -8.44
CA LEU A 9 13.22 -6.52 -8.68
C LEU A 9 12.37 -5.44 -9.35
N SER A 10 12.02 -5.67 -10.60
CA SER A 10 11.09 -4.80 -11.30
C SER A 10 9.68 -4.90 -10.70
N ARG A 11 8.79 -3.99 -11.09
CA ARG A 11 7.37 -4.10 -10.74
C ARG A 11 6.78 -5.47 -11.13
N SER A 12 7.16 -5.99 -12.30
CA SER A 12 6.69 -7.30 -12.76
C SER A 12 7.17 -8.41 -11.84
N ASP A 13 8.41 -8.35 -11.36
CA ASP A 13 8.97 -9.37 -10.47
C ASP A 13 8.29 -9.33 -9.11
N VAL A 14 8.04 -8.14 -8.57
CA VAL A 14 7.30 -7.95 -7.32
C VAL A 14 5.86 -8.45 -7.44
N GLU A 15 5.16 -8.12 -8.53
CA GLU A 15 3.78 -8.55 -8.74
C GLU A 15 3.64 -10.06 -8.95
N LYS A 16 4.63 -10.72 -9.57
CA LYS A 16 4.66 -12.18 -9.78
C LYS A 16 4.76 -13.01 -8.51
N VAL A 17 5.20 -12.43 -7.39
CA VAL A 17 5.20 -13.12 -6.10
C VAL A 17 3.77 -13.44 -5.66
N ASP A 18 2.78 -12.66 -6.13
CA ASP A 18 1.35 -12.89 -5.92
C ASP A 18 0.96 -13.13 -4.44
N LEU A 19 1.50 -12.29 -3.54
CA LEU A 19 1.15 -12.36 -2.12
C LEU A 19 -0.34 -12.08 -1.92
N LYS A 20 -1.00 -12.97 -1.19
CA LYS A 20 -2.42 -12.85 -0.87
C LYS A 20 -2.66 -11.69 0.07
N MET A 21 -3.77 -10.98 -0.09
CA MET A 21 -4.09 -9.82 0.74
C MET A 21 -4.16 -10.17 2.24
N GLU A 22 -4.63 -11.37 2.59
CA GLU A 22 -4.68 -11.88 3.96
C GLU A 22 -3.29 -12.05 4.58
N GLU A 23 -2.28 -12.43 3.78
CA GLU A 23 -0.89 -12.50 4.21
C GLU A 23 -0.33 -11.11 4.47
N ILE A 24 -0.60 -10.17 3.56
CA ILE A 24 -0.16 -8.78 3.70
C ILE A 24 -0.80 -8.14 4.94
N ILE A 25 -2.09 -8.38 5.20
CA ILE A 25 -2.79 -7.90 6.40
C ILE A 25 -2.15 -8.46 7.67
N ARG A 26 -1.85 -9.76 7.74
CA ARG A 26 -1.20 -10.38 8.90
C ARG A 26 0.16 -9.75 9.18
N VAL A 27 0.98 -9.55 8.15
CA VAL A 27 2.30 -8.93 8.26
C VAL A 27 2.21 -7.47 8.72
N VAL A 28 1.28 -6.69 8.16
CA VAL A 28 1.06 -5.29 8.56
C VAL A 28 0.53 -5.19 9.99
N GLU A 29 -0.36 -6.11 10.39
CA GLU A 29 -0.89 -6.18 11.77
C GLU A 29 0.23 -6.44 12.78
N GLU A 30 1.15 -7.36 12.47
CA GLU A 30 2.32 -7.65 13.30
C GLU A 30 3.25 -6.43 13.39
N ALA A 31 3.52 -5.74 12.27
CA ALA A 31 4.32 -4.52 12.28
C ALA A 31 3.68 -3.40 13.14
N PHE A 32 2.36 -3.24 13.10
CA PHE A 32 1.65 -2.31 14.00
C PHE A 32 1.76 -2.73 15.46
N ARG A 33 1.69 -4.03 15.76
CA ARG A 33 1.86 -4.56 17.12
C ARG A 33 3.24 -4.27 17.68
N GLU A 34 4.30 -4.57 16.92
CA GLU A 34 5.69 -4.30 17.32
C GLU A 34 5.93 -2.81 17.52
N LYS A 35 5.37 -1.97 16.63
CA LYS A 35 5.41 -0.51 16.78
C LYS A 35 4.70 -0.04 18.05
N GLY A 36 3.50 -0.54 18.33
CA GLY A 36 2.74 -0.19 19.52
C GLY A 36 3.43 -0.58 20.83
N LEU A 37 4.33 -1.55 20.77
CA LEU A 37 5.14 -2.02 21.89
C LEU A 37 6.53 -1.34 21.96
N GLY A 38 6.80 -0.36 21.11
CA GLY A 38 8.06 0.38 21.10
C GLY A 38 9.27 -0.42 20.61
N ARG A 39 9.05 -1.52 19.87
CA ARG A 39 10.10 -2.43 19.39
C ARG A 39 10.45 -2.24 17.92
N VAL A 40 10.33 -1.01 17.42
CA VAL A 40 10.71 -0.66 16.05
C VAL A 40 11.54 0.59 16.05
N GLU A 41 12.51 0.67 15.14
CA GLU A 41 13.15 1.92 14.79
C GLU A 41 12.46 2.47 13.54
N MET A 42 11.82 3.63 13.66
CA MET A 42 11.09 4.25 12.57
C MET A 42 11.16 5.77 12.76
N PRO A 43 12.26 6.42 12.34
CA PRO A 43 12.42 7.86 12.52
C PRO A 43 11.34 8.63 11.74
N PRO A 44 11.18 9.94 12.02
CA PRO A 44 10.36 10.82 11.19
C PRO A 44 10.73 10.66 9.71
N LYS A 45 9.78 10.93 8.82
CA LYS A 45 9.95 10.80 7.37
C LYS A 45 10.60 12.07 6.80
N PRO A 46 11.93 12.16 6.58
CA PRO A 46 12.54 13.31 5.92
C PRO A 46 12.18 13.33 4.43
N GLY A 47 12.25 14.50 3.81
CA GLY A 47 12.03 14.63 2.37
C GLY A 47 12.14 16.04 1.83
N ILE A 48 11.95 16.15 0.52
CA ILE A 48 12.01 17.40 -0.24
C ILE A 48 10.69 17.63 -0.99
N HIS A 49 10.40 18.90 -1.30
CA HIS A 49 9.15 19.32 -1.93
C HIS A 49 9.46 20.15 -3.20
N PRO A 50 9.87 19.49 -4.29
CA PRO A 50 10.38 20.18 -5.48
C PRO A 50 9.31 20.97 -6.26
N LYS A 51 8.03 20.71 -6.01
CA LYS A 51 6.86 21.39 -6.60
C LYS A 51 5.76 21.53 -5.54
N LYS A 52 4.80 22.43 -5.80
CA LYS A 52 3.59 22.57 -4.99
C LYS A 52 2.86 21.22 -4.89
N ASP A 53 2.39 20.87 -3.70
CA ASP A 53 1.64 19.64 -3.40
C ASP A 53 2.36 18.34 -3.78
N SER A 54 3.67 18.40 -4.00
CA SER A 54 4.50 17.27 -4.40
C SER A 54 5.58 16.98 -3.36
N PHE A 55 5.96 15.72 -3.22
CA PHE A 55 6.98 15.30 -2.26
C PHE A 55 7.87 14.20 -2.81
N ILE A 56 9.08 14.11 -2.24
CA ILE A 56 9.92 12.92 -2.29
C ILE A 56 10.40 12.64 -0.87
N HIS A 57 10.07 11.48 -0.34
CA HIS A 57 10.26 11.13 1.07
C HIS A 57 11.08 9.87 1.26
N ALA A 58 11.97 9.90 2.24
CA ALA A 58 12.68 8.75 2.79
C ALA A 58 11.91 8.20 3.98
N MET A 59 11.63 6.90 3.96
CA MET A 59 10.94 6.18 5.02
C MET A 59 11.77 4.98 5.45
N PRO A 60 12.88 5.19 6.19
CA PRO A 60 13.66 4.09 6.74
C PRO A 60 12.92 3.47 7.94
N ALA A 61 13.10 2.17 8.12
CA ALA A 61 12.61 1.45 9.29
C ALA A 61 13.45 0.19 9.54
N TYR A 62 13.50 -0.21 10.81
CA TYR A 62 14.00 -1.51 11.25
C TYR A 62 13.01 -2.16 12.22
N ILE A 63 12.66 -3.41 11.95
CA ILE A 63 11.76 -4.23 12.78
C ILE A 63 12.52 -5.51 13.19
N PRO A 64 13.14 -5.56 14.38
CA PRO A 64 13.96 -6.67 14.83
C PRO A 64 13.27 -8.03 14.78
N LYS A 65 11.99 -8.11 15.17
CA LYS A 65 11.23 -9.36 15.16
C LYS A 65 11.08 -9.97 13.77
N MET A 66 11.15 -9.14 12.74
CA MET A 66 10.98 -9.54 11.35
C MET A 66 12.31 -9.60 10.59
N ASP A 67 13.44 -9.33 11.27
CA ASP A 67 14.76 -9.22 10.65
C ASP A 67 14.76 -8.34 9.39
N ALA A 68 14.01 -7.22 9.46
CA ALA A 68 13.70 -6.38 8.31
C ALA A 68 14.21 -4.97 8.53
N ALA A 69 15.32 -4.62 7.87
CA ALA A 69 15.90 -3.29 7.80
C ALA A 69 15.86 -2.76 6.36
N GLY A 70 15.43 -1.53 6.16
CA GLY A 70 15.43 -0.95 4.83
C GLY A 70 14.84 0.45 4.75
N ILE A 71 14.67 0.92 3.53
CA ILE A 71 14.14 2.24 3.24
C ILE A 71 13.23 2.22 2.02
N LYS A 72 12.11 2.93 2.13
CA LYS A 72 11.34 3.31 0.95
C LYS A 72 11.65 4.75 0.56
N TRP A 73 12.06 4.96 -0.68
CA TRP A 73 12.23 6.26 -1.31
C TRP A 73 11.07 6.50 -2.27
N VAL A 74 10.12 7.34 -1.88
CA VAL A 74 8.82 7.46 -2.56
C VAL A 74 8.50 8.90 -2.95
N GLY A 75 8.09 9.09 -4.21
CA GLY A 75 7.59 10.34 -4.75
C GLY A 75 6.06 10.37 -4.80
N GLY A 76 5.48 11.54 -4.57
CA GLY A 76 4.07 11.82 -4.78
C GLY A 76 3.90 13.10 -5.58
N PHE A 77 3.36 13.01 -6.79
CA PHE A 77 3.25 14.13 -7.75
C PHE A 77 1.84 14.17 -8.34
N PRO A 78 0.92 14.99 -7.80
CA PRO A 78 -0.50 14.95 -8.16
C PRO A 78 -0.75 15.11 -9.66
N GLU A 79 0.09 15.89 -10.34
CA GLU A 79 -0.02 16.22 -11.76
C GLU A 79 0.56 15.16 -12.72
N ASN A 80 1.11 14.05 -12.21
CA ASN A 80 1.71 13.01 -13.03
C ASN A 80 0.74 12.37 -14.04
N TYR A 81 -0.56 12.42 -13.76
CA TYR A 81 -1.58 11.93 -14.71
C TYR A 81 -1.52 12.65 -16.06
N LYS A 82 -1.08 13.92 -16.10
CA LYS A 82 -0.87 14.70 -17.34
C LYS A 82 0.26 14.14 -18.20
N HIS A 83 1.17 13.39 -17.61
CA HIS A 83 2.31 12.75 -18.27
C HIS A 83 2.10 11.24 -18.47
N GLY A 84 0.90 10.71 -18.17
CA GLY A 84 0.64 9.27 -18.19
C GLY A 84 1.39 8.50 -17.09
N LEU A 85 1.87 9.19 -16.05
CA LEU A 85 2.61 8.59 -14.94
C LEU A 85 1.72 8.41 -13.70
N PRO A 86 2.01 7.43 -12.82
CA PRO A 86 1.32 7.28 -11.54
C PRO A 86 1.55 8.46 -10.59
N TYR A 87 0.56 8.75 -9.72
CA TYR A 87 0.71 9.73 -8.64
C TYR A 87 1.85 9.35 -7.69
N ILE A 88 1.93 8.07 -7.31
CA ILE A 88 2.94 7.52 -6.41
C ILE A 88 3.89 6.62 -7.20
N THR A 89 5.18 6.90 -7.11
CA THR A 89 6.26 6.07 -7.67
C THR A 89 7.41 6.00 -6.67
N GLY A 90 8.29 5.01 -6.78
CA GLY A 90 9.46 4.93 -5.92
C GLY A 90 10.10 3.56 -5.87
N LEU A 91 11.15 3.46 -5.07
CA LEU A 91 11.89 2.22 -4.84
C LEU A 91 11.91 1.88 -3.35
N LEU A 92 12.07 0.59 -3.06
CA LEU A 92 12.38 0.07 -1.74
C LEU A 92 13.75 -0.61 -1.79
N ILE A 93 14.59 -0.31 -0.81
CA ILE A 93 15.88 -0.97 -0.61
C ILE A 93 15.76 -1.79 0.67
N LEU A 94 16.08 -3.08 0.58
CA LEU A 94 16.19 -3.96 1.73
C LEU A 94 17.66 -4.21 2.03
N ASN A 95 18.05 -4.09 3.30
CA ASN A 95 19.39 -4.30 3.78
C ASN A 95 19.44 -5.55 4.67
N ASP A 96 20.59 -6.21 4.66
CA ASP A 96 20.95 -7.21 5.66
C ASP A 96 21.18 -6.47 7.01
N PRO A 97 20.39 -6.75 8.06
CA PRO A 97 20.56 -6.08 9.35
C PRO A 97 21.91 -6.36 10.03
N GLU A 98 22.56 -7.49 9.72
CA GLU A 98 23.84 -7.88 10.34
C GLU A 98 25.03 -7.18 9.69
N THR A 99 25.01 -7.04 8.36
CA THR A 99 26.15 -6.51 7.60
C THR A 99 25.93 -5.09 7.07
N GLY A 100 24.68 -4.61 7.06
CA GLY A 100 24.27 -3.36 6.44
C GLY A 100 24.26 -3.38 4.90
N VAL A 101 24.68 -4.48 4.27
CA VAL A 101 24.78 -4.59 2.82
C VAL A 101 23.37 -4.59 2.20
N PRO A 102 23.12 -3.80 1.14
CA PRO A 102 21.87 -3.87 0.39
C PRO A 102 21.68 -5.27 -0.23
N LEU A 103 20.58 -5.93 0.11
CA LEU A 103 20.19 -7.22 -0.45
C LEU A 103 19.44 -7.03 -1.77
N SER A 104 18.57 -6.01 -1.84
CA SER A 104 17.77 -5.76 -3.03
C SER A 104 17.34 -4.31 -3.18
N VAL A 105 17.03 -3.95 -4.43
CA VAL A 105 16.32 -2.72 -4.81
C VAL A 105 15.09 -3.12 -5.63
N MET A 106 13.90 -2.72 -5.19
CA MET A 106 12.65 -3.15 -5.79
C MET A 106 11.65 -2.02 -6.05
N ASP A 107 10.78 -2.18 -7.06
CA ASP A 107 9.62 -1.28 -7.22
C ASP A 107 8.77 -1.28 -5.95
N CYS A 108 8.34 -0.08 -5.51
CA CYS A 108 7.52 0.06 -4.31
C CYS A 108 6.07 0.43 -4.61
N THR A 109 5.67 0.55 -5.87
CA THR A 109 4.37 1.07 -6.29
C THR A 109 3.26 0.09 -5.87
N TRP A 110 3.41 -1.17 -6.27
CA TRP A 110 2.46 -2.23 -5.89
C TRP A 110 2.46 -2.47 -4.38
N ILE A 111 3.65 -2.58 -3.77
CA ILE A 111 3.81 -2.77 -2.32
C ILE A 111 3.09 -1.64 -1.57
N THR A 112 3.26 -0.40 -2.01
CA THR A 112 2.61 0.77 -1.40
C THR A 112 1.09 0.69 -1.50
N ALA A 113 0.53 0.27 -2.63
CA ALA A 113 -0.92 0.11 -2.77
C ALA A 113 -1.46 -0.95 -1.81
N LYS A 114 -0.85 -2.15 -1.79
CA LYS A 114 -1.32 -3.28 -0.98
C LYS A 114 -1.18 -3.04 0.52
N ARG A 115 0.01 -2.62 0.98
CA ARG A 115 0.24 -2.37 2.42
C ARG A 115 -0.61 -1.21 2.97
N THR A 116 -0.99 -0.25 2.12
CA THR A 116 -1.87 0.86 2.53
C THR A 116 -3.31 0.36 2.73
N GLY A 117 -3.83 -0.45 1.80
CA GLY A 117 -5.11 -1.13 1.99
C GLY A 117 -5.12 -2.04 3.21
N ALA A 118 -4.06 -2.84 3.39
CA ALA A 118 -3.90 -3.71 4.54
C ALA A 118 -3.91 -2.94 5.87
N ALA A 119 -3.23 -1.79 5.96
CA ALA A 119 -3.27 -0.94 7.15
C ALA A 119 -4.70 -0.47 7.47
N THR A 120 -5.50 -0.11 6.46
CA THR A 120 -6.93 0.22 6.64
C THR A 120 -7.73 -0.98 7.14
N ALA A 121 -7.50 -2.17 6.58
CA ALA A 121 -8.20 -3.39 7.02
C ALA A 121 -7.85 -3.75 8.47
N VAL A 122 -6.58 -3.63 8.88
CA VAL A 122 -6.17 -3.78 10.28
C VAL A 122 -6.91 -2.77 11.16
N ALA A 123 -6.91 -1.49 10.81
CA ALA A 123 -7.63 -0.48 11.60
C ALA A 123 -9.14 -0.81 11.70
N ALA A 124 -9.77 -1.19 10.59
CA ALA A 124 -11.19 -1.53 10.55
C ALA A 124 -11.52 -2.78 11.39
N LYS A 125 -10.65 -3.80 11.40
CA LYS A 125 -10.80 -5.01 12.24
C LYS A 125 -10.97 -4.69 13.73
N TYR A 126 -10.27 -3.66 14.20
CA TYR A 126 -10.30 -3.24 15.62
C TYR A 126 -11.30 -2.13 15.93
N LEU A 127 -11.63 -1.27 14.96
CA LEU A 127 -12.38 -0.03 15.21
C LEU A 127 -13.78 -0.01 14.58
N ALA A 128 -14.03 -0.79 13.52
CA ALA A 128 -15.36 -0.85 12.90
C ALA A 128 -16.27 -1.83 13.64
N ARG A 129 -17.60 -1.68 13.44
CA ARG A 129 -18.55 -2.67 13.95
C ARG A 129 -18.32 -4.00 13.24
N LYS A 130 -18.28 -5.11 13.99
CA LYS A 130 -18.01 -6.47 13.47
C LYS A 130 -19.02 -6.94 12.42
N ASP A 131 -20.24 -6.41 12.47
CA ASP A 131 -21.35 -6.71 11.57
C ASP A 131 -21.47 -5.69 10.42
N SER A 132 -20.45 -4.85 10.18
CA SER A 132 -20.48 -3.92 9.05
C SER A 132 -20.60 -4.68 7.73
N ARG A 133 -21.58 -4.29 6.90
CA ARG A 133 -21.86 -4.86 5.56
C ARG A 133 -21.75 -3.84 4.43
N VAL A 134 -21.74 -2.55 4.76
CA VAL A 134 -21.73 -1.46 3.79
C VAL A 134 -20.57 -0.51 4.09
N PHE A 135 -19.72 -0.27 3.09
CA PHE A 135 -18.58 0.64 3.20
C PHE A 135 -18.62 1.74 2.15
N GLY A 136 -18.13 2.92 2.50
CA GLY A 136 -17.93 4.03 1.56
C GLY A 136 -16.49 4.07 1.06
N ILE A 137 -16.30 4.33 -0.24
CA ILE A 137 -15.00 4.61 -0.86
C ILE A 137 -15.06 5.99 -1.51
N ILE A 138 -14.26 6.92 -1.00
CA ILE A 138 -14.13 8.27 -1.55
C ILE A 138 -12.74 8.38 -2.18
N GLY A 139 -12.70 8.51 -3.51
CA GLY A 139 -11.48 8.41 -4.30
C GLY A 139 -11.32 7.01 -4.93
N CYS A 140 -11.70 6.91 -6.19
CA CYS A 140 -11.77 5.68 -6.97
C CYS A 140 -10.48 5.41 -7.77
N GLY A 141 -9.33 5.74 -7.19
CA GLY A 141 -8.00 5.51 -7.78
C GLY A 141 -7.38 4.17 -7.38
N VAL A 142 -6.04 4.09 -7.42
CA VAL A 142 -5.27 2.89 -7.01
C VAL A 142 -5.55 2.53 -5.54
N GLN A 143 -5.55 3.52 -4.65
CA GLN A 143 -5.77 3.28 -3.22
C GLN A 143 -7.21 2.87 -2.93
N GLY A 144 -8.20 3.44 -3.61
CA GLY A 144 -9.59 2.99 -3.47
C GLY A 144 -9.78 1.52 -3.83
N ARG A 145 -9.03 1.01 -4.82
CA ARG A 145 -9.07 -0.41 -5.23
C ARG A 145 -8.42 -1.31 -4.20
N SER A 146 -7.22 -0.98 -3.73
CA SER A 146 -6.50 -1.79 -2.75
C SER A 146 -7.15 -1.76 -1.36
N ASN A 147 -7.82 -0.66 -1.00
CA ASN A 147 -8.59 -0.58 0.25
C ASN A 147 -9.83 -1.48 0.20
N LEU A 148 -10.58 -1.47 -0.91
CA LEU A 148 -11.71 -2.39 -1.06
C LEU A 148 -11.25 -3.85 -1.01
N GLU A 149 -10.19 -4.19 -1.75
CA GLU A 149 -9.59 -5.53 -1.69
C GLU A 149 -9.27 -5.97 -0.26
N ALA A 150 -8.61 -5.11 0.51
CA ALA A 150 -8.24 -5.41 1.89
C ALA A 150 -9.44 -5.50 2.84
N LEU A 151 -10.46 -4.67 2.64
CA LEU A 151 -11.68 -4.71 3.44
C LEU A 151 -12.50 -5.97 3.16
N MET A 152 -12.60 -6.41 1.90
CA MET A 152 -13.24 -7.68 1.51
C MET A 152 -12.56 -8.89 2.16
N ALA A 153 -11.24 -8.82 2.41
CA ALA A 153 -10.49 -9.89 3.07
C ALA A 153 -10.81 -10.05 4.58
N VAL A 154 -11.41 -9.03 5.20
CA VAL A 154 -11.71 -9.05 6.65
C VAL A 154 -13.19 -8.85 6.99
N PHE A 155 -14.02 -8.40 6.04
CA PHE A 155 -15.47 -8.26 6.20
C PHE A 155 -16.23 -8.97 5.08
N ASN A 156 -17.37 -9.55 5.43
CA ASN A 156 -18.35 -10.02 4.45
C ASN A 156 -19.18 -8.82 3.95
N LEU A 157 -18.67 -8.08 2.96
CA LEU A 157 -19.36 -6.90 2.43
C LEU A 157 -20.48 -7.26 1.48
N GLU A 158 -21.59 -6.54 1.59
CA GLU A 158 -22.76 -6.67 0.72
C GLU A 158 -22.83 -5.49 -0.27
N GLU A 159 -22.45 -4.27 0.16
CA GLU A 159 -22.51 -3.07 -0.66
C GLU A 159 -21.31 -2.14 -0.45
N VAL A 160 -20.85 -1.52 -1.54
CA VAL A 160 -19.86 -0.44 -1.53
C VAL A 160 -20.44 0.80 -2.17
N ARG A 161 -20.38 1.93 -1.48
CA ARG A 161 -20.80 3.24 -2.00
C ARG A 161 -19.56 4.02 -2.45
N ALA A 162 -19.38 4.18 -3.75
CA ALA A 162 -18.19 4.78 -4.34
C ALA A 162 -18.45 6.23 -4.79
N TYR A 163 -17.50 7.12 -4.54
CA TYR A 163 -17.50 8.49 -5.02
C TYR A 163 -16.13 8.86 -5.61
N ASP A 164 -16.14 9.62 -6.70
CA ASP A 164 -14.95 10.28 -7.26
C ASP A 164 -15.38 11.57 -7.95
N ILE A 165 -14.52 12.59 -7.89
CA ILE A 165 -14.73 13.85 -8.62
C ILE A 165 -14.67 13.64 -10.14
N ASN A 166 -13.92 12.64 -10.59
CA ASN A 166 -13.84 12.23 -11.97
C ASN A 166 -14.85 11.10 -12.23
N ARG A 167 -15.88 11.42 -13.04
CA ARG A 167 -16.98 10.49 -13.36
C ARG A 167 -16.50 9.23 -14.10
N GLU A 168 -15.46 9.32 -14.92
CA GLU A 168 -14.90 8.17 -15.63
C GLU A 168 -14.16 7.23 -14.67
N ASN A 169 -13.43 7.78 -13.69
CA ASN A 169 -12.82 6.97 -12.63
C ASN A 169 -13.88 6.23 -11.82
N LEU A 170 -14.96 6.92 -11.43
CA LEU A 170 -16.08 6.32 -10.71
C LEU A 170 -16.73 5.20 -11.52
N LYS A 171 -17.04 5.45 -12.79
CA LYS A 171 -17.64 4.44 -13.68
C LYS A 171 -16.76 3.19 -13.79
N ARG A 172 -15.48 3.37 -14.10
CA ARG A 172 -14.51 2.26 -14.18
C ARG A 172 -14.40 1.49 -12.88
N TYR A 173 -14.35 2.19 -11.75
CA TYR A 173 -14.26 1.56 -10.44
C TYR A 173 -15.49 0.71 -10.13
N VAL A 174 -16.70 1.22 -10.39
CA VAL A 174 -17.94 0.47 -10.19
C VAL A 174 -17.94 -0.80 -11.03
N GLU A 175 -17.62 -0.71 -12.33
CA GLU A 175 -17.58 -1.84 -13.25
C GLU A 175 -16.53 -2.89 -12.82
N GLU A 176 -15.28 -2.45 -12.66
CA GLU A 176 -14.15 -3.33 -12.34
C GLU A 176 -14.32 -4.04 -10.99
N MET A 177 -14.72 -3.30 -9.94
CA MET A 177 -14.78 -3.86 -8.59
C MET A 177 -16.01 -4.74 -8.38
N THR A 178 -17.15 -4.41 -9.03
CA THR A 178 -18.32 -5.29 -9.04
C THR A 178 -17.98 -6.62 -9.70
N LEU A 179 -17.34 -6.59 -10.87
CA LEU A 179 -16.96 -7.81 -11.60
C LEU A 179 -15.93 -8.63 -10.82
N LYS A 180 -14.88 -7.98 -10.29
CA LYS A 180 -13.76 -8.67 -9.65
C LYS A 180 -14.14 -9.37 -8.35
N TYR A 181 -14.98 -8.75 -7.53
CA TYR A 181 -15.29 -9.26 -6.19
C TYR A 181 -16.73 -9.78 -6.02
N GLY A 182 -17.59 -9.64 -7.04
CA GLY A 182 -18.98 -10.05 -6.96
C GLY A 182 -19.81 -9.27 -5.93
N VAL A 183 -19.31 -8.11 -5.48
CA VAL A 183 -19.97 -7.25 -4.49
C VAL A 183 -20.76 -6.14 -5.20
N ARG A 184 -21.87 -5.70 -4.60
CA ARG A 184 -22.67 -4.60 -5.16
C ARG A 184 -21.93 -3.27 -4.96
N VAL A 185 -21.34 -2.71 -6.01
CA VAL A 185 -20.75 -1.35 -5.97
C VAL A 185 -21.72 -0.37 -6.62
N VAL A 186 -22.07 0.72 -5.92
CA VAL A 186 -22.98 1.75 -6.41
C VAL A 186 -22.37 3.14 -6.27
N PRO A 187 -22.65 4.08 -7.20
CA PRO A 187 -22.33 5.49 -7.01
C PRO A 187 -23.00 6.06 -5.75
N ALA A 188 -22.21 6.71 -4.89
CA ALA A 188 -22.74 7.55 -3.83
C ALA A 188 -23.27 8.86 -4.42
N ARG A 189 -24.36 9.37 -3.83
CA ARG A 189 -24.99 10.65 -4.22
C ARG A 189 -24.34 11.82 -3.51
#